data_AF-A0A8J6G4L5-F1
#
_entry.id   AF-A0A8J6G4L5-F1
#
_cell.length_a   1.000
_cell.length_b   1.000
_cell.length_c   1.000
_cell.angle_alpha   90.00
_cell.angle_beta   90.00
_cell.angle_gamma   90.00
#
_symmetry.space_group_name_H-M   'P 1'
#
loop_
_entity.id
_entity.type
_entity.pdbx_description
1 polymer ?
#
loop_
_entity_poly.entity_id
_entity_poly.type
_entity_poly.pdbx_seq_one_letter_code
_entity_poly.pdbx_strand_id
1 'polypeptide(L)' 'MVKFLLLALAFGLASAHIDGKWVTVAIAADNVTKIEEGRPLRIYLRELTCNESCDRLEFTFYIK' A
#
# COMPACT_ATOMS: atom_id res chain seq x y z
N MET A 1 -0.90 -23.55 -25.81
CA MET A 1 -0.62 -22.09 -25.81
C MET A 1 -1.50 -21.31 -24.82
N VAL A 2 -2.83 -21.51 -24.77
CA VAL A 2 -3.73 -20.77 -23.88
C VAL A 2 -3.42 -20.94 -22.37
N LYS A 3 -2.98 -22.13 -21.93
CA LYS A 3 -2.64 -22.38 -20.52
C LYS A 3 -1.52 -21.47 -19.98
N PHE A 4 -0.52 -21.14 -20.79
CA PHE A 4 0.59 -20.27 -20.37
C PHE A 4 0.14 -18.80 -20.25
N LEU A 5 -0.75 -18.34 -21.14
CA LEU A 5 -1.37 -17.01 -21.09
C LEU A 5 -2.24 -16.83 -19.83
N LEU A 6 -3.05 -17.84 -19.48
CA LEU A 6 -3.88 -17.80 -18.27
C LEU A 6 -3.02 -17.76 -17.00
N LEU A 7 -1.89 -18.47 -16.99
CA LEU A 7 -0.97 -18.46 -15.86
C LEU A 7 -0.34 -17.07 -15.69
N ALA A 8 0.16 -16.48 -16.77
CA ALA A 8 0.72 -15.12 -16.76
C ALA A 8 -0.31 -14.07 -16.33
N LEU A 9 -1.57 -14.20 -16.75
CA LEU A 9 -2.67 -13.32 -16.34
C LEU A 9 -2.99 -13.46 -14.85
N ALA A 10 -3.03 -14.69 -14.32
CA ALA A 10 -3.24 -14.92 -12.89
C ALA A 10 -2.10 -14.34 -12.04
N PHE A 11 -0.85 -14.48 -12.48
CA PHE A 11 0.31 -13.90 -11.79
C PHE A 11 0.36 -12.37 -11.93
N GLY A 12 -0.01 -11.80 -13.09
CA GLY A 12 -0.09 -10.36 -13.30
C GLY A 12 -1.24 -9.68 -12.53
N LEU A 13 -2.36 -10.39 -12.30
CA LEU A 13 -3.47 -9.89 -11.48
C LEU A 13 -3.19 -10.03 -9.97
N ALA A 14 -2.39 -11.03 -9.56
CA ALA A 14 -2.02 -11.21 -8.16
C ALA A 14 -1.13 -10.06 -7.63
N SER A 15 -0.41 -9.32 -8.50
CA SER A 15 0.42 -8.19 -8.07
C SER A 15 -0.38 -6.92 -7.74
N ALA A 16 -1.68 -6.85 -8.04
CA ALA A 16 -2.50 -5.66 -7.83
C ALA A 16 -3.27 -5.66 -6.49
N HIS A 17 -3.02 -6.61 -5.57
CA HIS A 17 -3.83 -6.74 -4.35
C HIS A 17 -3.62 -5.60 -3.32
N ILE A 18 -2.56 -4.80 -3.47
CA ILE A 18 -2.24 -3.69 -2.58
C ILE A 18 -2.88 -2.36 -3.04
N ASP A 19 -3.29 -2.28 -4.31
CA ASP A 19 -3.88 -1.08 -4.90
C ASP A 19 -5.29 -0.82 -4.36
N GLY A 20 -5.61 0.44 -4.11
CA GLY A 20 -6.93 0.90 -3.73
C GLY A 20 -6.98 1.62 -2.38
N LYS A 21 -8.19 1.66 -1.81
CA LYS A 21 -8.52 2.48 -0.64
C LYS A 21 -8.27 1.73 0.66
N TRP A 22 -7.64 2.42 1.60
CA TRP A 22 -7.22 1.87 2.89
C TRP A 22 -7.72 2.69 4.08
N VAL A 23 -7.76 2.03 5.23
CA VAL A 23 -7.99 2.65 6.53
C VAL A 23 -6.93 2.11 7.49
N THR A 24 -6.03 2.98 7.95
CA THR A 24 -5.08 2.61 9.01
C THR A 24 -5.85 2.27 10.30
N VAL A 25 -5.70 1.02 10.76
CA VAL A 25 -6.34 0.53 11.99
C VAL A 25 -5.44 0.74 13.21
N ALA A 26 -4.14 0.47 13.07
CA ALA A 26 -3.17 0.57 14.15
C ALA A 26 -1.78 0.94 13.60
N ILE A 27 -0.97 1.56 14.45
CA ILE A 27 0.44 1.89 14.19
C ILE A 27 1.21 1.55 15.47
N ALA A 28 2.34 0.86 15.33
CA ALA A 28 3.24 0.53 16.43
C ALA A 28 4.68 0.81 16.01
N ALA A 29 5.49 1.29 16.94
CA ALA A 29 6.91 1.57 16.76
C ALA A 29 7.65 1.34 18.08
N ASP A 30 8.92 0.97 18.00
CA ASP A 30 9.83 0.90 19.14
C ASP A 30 10.04 2.30 19.75
N ASN A 31 10.22 3.30 18.90
CA ASN A 31 10.28 4.70 19.28
C ASN A 31 8.88 5.35 19.17
N VAL A 32 8.09 5.18 20.22
CA VAL A 32 6.71 5.67 20.29
C VAL A 32 6.61 7.18 20.01
N THR A 33 7.61 7.98 20.41
CA THR A 33 7.64 9.45 20.21
C THR A 33 7.60 9.89 18.73
N LYS A 34 7.86 8.97 17.80
CA LYS A 34 7.79 9.23 16.36
C LYS A 34 6.36 9.12 15.81
N ILE A 35 5.51 8.35 16.46
CA ILE A 35 4.15 8.02 16.02
C ILE A 35 3.07 8.56 16.96
N GLU A 36 3.41 9.38 17.94
CA GLU A 36 2.43 10.14 18.73
C GLU A 36 1.58 11.05 17.83
N GLU A 37 0.43 11.50 18.32
CA GLU A 37 -0.43 12.43 17.58
C GLU A 37 0.29 13.75 17.25
N GLY A 38 0.06 14.29 16.05
CA GLY A 38 0.79 15.46 15.55
C GLY A 38 2.23 15.18 15.06
N ARG A 39 2.72 13.94 15.15
CA ARG A 39 4.10 13.61 14.74
C ARG A 39 4.17 13.17 13.28
N PRO A 40 5.26 13.48 12.56
CA PRO A 40 5.35 13.25 11.13
C PRO A 40 5.21 11.78 10.68
N LEU A 41 5.49 10.82 11.56
CA LEU A 41 5.41 9.39 11.22
C LEU A 41 4.10 8.74 11.66
N ARG A 42 3.16 9.49 12.27
CA ARG A 42 1.80 9.01 12.52
C ARG A 42 0.94 9.22 11.27
N ILE A 43 1.30 8.53 10.19
CA ILE A 43 0.60 8.60 8.91
C ILE A 43 -0.69 7.78 8.95
N TYR A 44 -1.76 8.33 8.41
CA TYR A 44 -3.02 7.62 8.22
C TYR A 44 -3.27 7.40 6.73
N LEU A 45 -2.97 6.19 6.28
CA LEU A 45 -3.07 5.79 4.88
C LEU A 45 -4.53 5.79 4.41
N ARG A 46 -4.74 6.28 3.19
CA ARG A 46 -6.05 6.35 2.53
C ARG A 46 -6.09 5.69 1.17
N GLU A 47 -5.00 5.75 0.43
CA GLU A 47 -4.93 5.18 -0.90
C GLU A 47 -3.51 4.72 -1.18
N LEU A 48 -3.38 3.57 -1.81
CA LEU A 48 -2.15 3.07 -2.41
C LEU A 48 -2.42 2.87 -3.88
N THR A 49 -1.55 3.39 -4.75
CA THR A 49 -1.61 3.15 -6.18
C THR A 49 -0.32 2.49 -6.63
N CYS A 50 -0.46 1.42 -7.40
CA CYS A 50 0.65 0.63 -7.93
C CYS A 50 0.90 1.04 -9.39
N ASN A 51 1.94 1.83 -9.62
CA ASN A 51 2.29 2.29 -10.96
C ASN A 51 3.27 1.32 -11.62
N GLU A 52 3.28 1.29 -12.96
CA GLU A 52 4.32 0.64 -13.80
C GLU A 52 4.80 -0.74 -13.27
N SER A 53 3.96 -1.78 -13.39
CA SER A 53 4.30 -3.12 -12.86
C SER A 53 4.59 -3.18 -11.35
N CYS A 54 4.07 -2.21 -10.59
CA CYS A 54 4.26 -2.07 -9.15
C CYS A 54 5.70 -1.76 -8.70
N ASP A 55 6.54 -1.25 -9.59
CA ASP A 55 7.90 -0.80 -9.23
C ASP A 55 7.88 0.55 -8.48
N ARG A 56 6.77 1.28 -8.57
CA ARG A 56 6.50 2.53 -7.87
C ARG A 56 5.17 2.44 -7.13
N LEU A 57 5.22 2.80 -5.85
CA LEU A 57 4.04 2.97 -5.00
C LEU A 57 3.81 4.45 -4.73
N GLU A 58 2.60 4.91 -5.03
CA GLU A 58 2.12 6.21 -4.60
C GLU A 58 1.17 6.01 -3.42
N PHE A 59 1.31 6.83 -2.38
CA PHE A 59 0.47 6.76 -1.18
C PHE A 59 -0.13 8.12 -0.86
N THR A 60 -1.45 8.12 -0.70
CA THR A 60 -2.18 9.25 -0.13
C THR A 60 -2.40 8.98 1.35
N PHE A 61 -1.98 9.92 2.19
CA PHE A 61 -2.16 9.87 3.63
C PHE A 61 -2.50 11.26 4.17
N TYR A 62 -3.00 11.30 5.39
CA TYR A 62 -3.12 12.54 6.15
C TYR A 62 -2.35 12.42 7.47
N ILE A 63 -2.04 13.58 8.05
CA ILE A 63 -1.52 13.75 9.40
C ILE A 63 -2.62 14.47 10.18
N LYS A 64 -2.83 14.07 11.44
CA LYS A 64 -3.71 14.79 12.38
C LYS A 64 -2.88 15.75 13.22
#